data_AF-A0A954VX61-F1
#
_entry.id   AF-A0A954VX61-F1
#
_cell.length_a   1.000
_cell.length_b   1.000
_cell.length_c   1.000
_cell.angle_alpha   90.00
_cell.angle_beta   90.00
_cell.angle_gamma   90.00
#
_symmetry.space_group_name_H-M   'P 1'
#
loop_
_entity.id
_entity.type
_entity.pdbx_description
1 polymer ?
#
loop_
_entity_poly.entity_id
_entity_poly.type
_entity_poly.pdbx_seq_one_letter_code
_entity_poly.pdbx_strand_id
1 'polypeptide(L)'
;VFNDLNIVYGGYGQLEDCAAKILSTVVSNNQKNQVVLDAGSKTLTSDLCGPRPDAGHGLILEYPQAKIVKLTEEHAQVDVSKCNKKPQLGERVSIIPNHICPCMNLQNHVWWLSSDGQATQQAVDARGLLS
;
A
#
# COMPACT_ATOMS: atom_id res chain seq x y z
N VAL A 1 -16.24 -4.57 2.14
CA VAL A 1 -15.49 -5.78 2.55
C VAL A 1 -14.08 -5.41 2.95
N PHE A 2 -13.23 -4.92 2.02
CA PHE A 2 -11.87 -4.49 2.38
C PHE A 2 -11.72 -3.00 2.66
N ASN A 3 -12.45 -2.15 1.93
CA ASN A 3 -12.27 -0.68 1.89
C ASN A 3 -10.84 -0.27 1.47
N ASP A 4 -10.65 1.01 1.17
CA ASP A 4 -9.39 1.58 0.69
C ASP A 4 -9.43 3.11 0.80
N LEU A 5 -8.38 3.80 0.33
CA LEU A 5 -8.34 5.26 0.44
C LEU A 5 -9.39 5.98 -0.41
N ASN A 6 -9.94 5.37 -1.47
CA ASN A 6 -11.09 5.97 -2.17
C ASN A 6 -12.31 6.04 -1.26
N ILE A 7 -12.58 4.98 -0.49
CA ILE A 7 -13.67 4.96 0.50
C ILE A 7 -13.41 5.97 1.62
N VAL A 8 -12.17 6.01 2.16
CA VAL A 8 -11.80 6.89 3.27
C VAL A 8 -11.86 8.36 2.87
N TYR A 9 -11.17 8.76 1.79
CA TYR A 9 -11.20 10.15 1.33
C TYR A 9 -12.54 10.56 0.73
N GLY A 10 -13.38 9.60 0.31
CA GLY A 10 -14.76 9.85 -0.09
C GLY A 10 -15.71 10.11 1.09
N GLY A 11 -15.27 9.89 2.33
CA GLY A 11 -16.10 10.08 3.53
C GLY A 11 -17.06 8.92 3.83
N TYR A 12 -16.83 7.75 3.23
CA TYR A 12 -17.69 6.57 3.38
C TYR A 12 -17.15 5.52 4.38
N GLY A 13 -16.00 5.79 4.99
CA GLY A 13 -15.36 4.95 6.00
C GLY A 13 -14.14 5.64 6.63
N GLN A 14 -13.59 5.03 7.67
CA GLN A 14 -12.38 5.45 8.36
C GLN A 14 -11.20 4.52 8.00
N LEU A 15 -9.98 4.93 8.37
CA LEU A 15 -8.78 4.10 8.13
C LEU A 15 -8.86 2.77 8.86
N GLU A 16 -9.54 2.70 10.00
CA GLU A 16 -9.71 1.49 10.79
C GLU A 16 -10.68 0.50 10.11
N ASP A 17 -11.52 0.99 9.20
CA ASP A 17 -12.42 0.15 8.40
C ASP A 17 -11.69 -0.51 7.21
N CYS A 18 -10.43 -0.13 6.93
CA CYS A 18 -9.61 -0.77 5.91
C CYS A 18 -9.04 -2.11 6.41
N ALA A 19 -9.66 -3.21 5.99
CA ALA A 19 -9.30 -4.57 6.41
C ALA A 19 -8.07 -5.15 5.68
N ALA A 20 -7.64 -4.55 4.57
CA ALA A 20 -6.50 -5.02 3.79
C ALA A 20 -5.36 -3.99 3.77
N LYS A 21 -4.13 -4.48 3.89
CA LYS A 21 -2.90 -3.70 3.86
C LYS A 21 -1.84 -4.46 3.07
N ILE A 22 -0.98 -3.72 2.37
CA ILE A 22 0.21 -4.26 1.71
C ILE A 22 1.39 -4.08 2.65
N LEU A 23 2.05 -5.18 3.00
CA LEU A 23 3.31 -5.16 3.72
C LEU A 23 4.46 -4.99 2.73
N SER A 24 5.30 -3.98 2.93
CA SER A 24 6.43 -3.69 2.04
C SER A 24 7.67 -3.37 2.86
N THR A 25 8.84 -3.66 2.30
CA THR A 25 10.15 -3.46 2.92
C THR A 25 10.85 -2.25 2.29
N VAL A 26 11.49 -1.43 3.13
CA VAL A 26 12.42 -0.41 2.67
C VAL A 26 13.68 -1.07 2.13
N VAL A 27 13.88 -1.01 0.81
CA VAL A 27 15.03 -1.62 0.11
C VAL A 27 16.12 -0.61 -0.25
N SER A 28 15.87 0.68 -0.10
CA SER A 28 16.90 1.72 -0.20
C SER A 28 16.52 2.97 0.60
N ASN A 29 17.51 3.57 1.26
CA ASN A 29 17.37 4.86 1.96
C ASN A 29 18.56 5.79 1.69
N ASN A 30 19.28 5.60 0.57
CA ASN A 30 20.53 6.32 0.27
C ASN A 30 20.33 7.82 0.03
N GLN A 31 19.12 8.25 -0.35
CA GLN A 31 18.81 9.66 -0.56
C GLN A 31 18.31 10.32 0.73
N LYS A 32 18.57 11.63 0.87
CA LYS A 32 18.22 12.38 2.09
C LYS A 32 16.71 12.41 2.34
N ASN A 33 15.93 12.73 1.29
CA ASN A 33 14.48 12.96 1.37
C ASN A 33 13.68 11.87 0.64
N GLN A 34 14.30 10.74 0.31
CA GLN A 34 13.64 9.67 -0.41
C GLN A 34 14.05 8.30 0.14
N VAL A 35 13.08 7.39 0.19
CA VAL A 35 13.30 5.95 0.35
C VAL A 35 12.64 5.18 -0.79
N VAL A 36 13.05 3.93 -0.97
CA VAL A 36 12.48 3.00 -1.96
C VAL A 36 11.90 1.80 -1.23
N LEU A 37 10.67 1.44 -1.61
CA LEU A 37 9.97 0.25 -1.12
C LEU A 37 9.89 -0.82 -2.22
N ASP A 38 9.82 -2.10 -1.83
CA ASP A 38 9.63 -3.26 -2.71
C ASP A 38 8.15 -3.48 -3.14
N ALA A 39 7.39 -2.39 -3.27
CA ALA A 39 5.99 -2.41 -3.71
C ALA A 39 5.80 -1.45 -4.89
N GLY A 40 5.93 -1.98 -6.11
CA GLY A 40 5.71 -1.23 -7.34
C GLY A 40 4.28 -1.32 -7.85
N SER A 41 4.07 -1.04 -9.14
CA SER A 41 2.75 -1.11 -9.77
C SER A 41 2.20 -2.52 -9.92
N LYS A 42 3.02 -3.57 -9.83
CA LYS A 42 2.50 -4.95 -9.71
C LYS A 42 1.96 -5.29 -8.33
N THR A 43 2.19 -4.41 -7.35
CA THR A 43 1.73 -4.55 -5.97
C THR A 43 0.65 -3.53 -5.64
N LEU A 44 0.91 -2.25 -5.91
CA LEU A 44 0.05 -1.10 -5.62
C LEU A 44 -0.80 -0.65 -6.81
N THR A 45 -0.61 -1.26 -7.99
CA THR A 45 -1.22 -0.84 -9.27
C THR A 45 -0.73 0.56 -9.68
N SER A 46 -1.52 1.32 -10.43
CA SER A 46 -1.23 2.72 -10.72
C SER A 46 -2.44 3.63 -10.45
N ASP A 47 -3.50 3.08 -9.84
CA ASP A 47 -4.73 3.80 -9.59
C ASP A 47 -4.46 4.97 -8.63
N LEU A 48 -4.86 6.17 -9.05
CA LEU A 48 -4.86 7.34 -8.20
C LEU A 48 -6.12 7.35 -7.34
N CYS A 49 -6.03 8.00 -6.18
CA CYS A 49 -7.21 8.22 -5.36
C CYS A 49 -8.09 9.30 -6.01
N GLY A 50 -9.33 8.94 -6.38
CA GLY A 50 -10.27 9.84 -7.05
C GLY A 50 -10.62 11.07 -6.20
N PRO A 51 -11.08 10.90 -4.95
CA PRO A 51 -11.39 12.01 -4.04
C PRO A 51 -10.17 12.84 -3.62
N ARG A 52 -8.95 12.28 -3.72
CA ARG A 52 -7.71 12.97 -3.36
C ARG A 52 -6.56 12.64 -4.34
N PRO A 53 -6.57 13.21 -5.56
CA PRO A 53 -5.59 12.87 -6.60
C PRO A 53 -4.14 13.22 -6.24
N ASP A 54 -3.94 14.16 -5.31
CA ASP A 54 -2.63 14.56 -4.82
C ASP A 54 -2.13 13.69 -3.65
N ALA A 55 -2.84 12.65 -3.22
CA ALA A 55 -2.42 11.78 -2.12
C ALA A 55 -1.19 10.90 -2.46
N GLY A 56 -0.89 10.72 -3.75
CA GLY A 56 0.12 9.74 -4.21
C GLY A 56 -0.51 8.36 -4.43
N HIS A 57 0.30 7.30 -4.33
CA HIS A 57 -0.11 5.91 -4.66
C HIS A 57 -0.50 5.05 -3.45
N GLY A 58 -0.76 5.65 -2.29
CA GLY A 58 -1.14 4.95 -1.07
C GLY A 58 -0.72 5.70 0.19
N LEU A 59 -1.15 5.20 1.33
CA LEU A 59 -0.85 5.75 2.66
C LEU A 59 0.02 4.76 3.43
N ILE A 60 1.19 5.23 3.87
CA ILE A 60 2.08 4.46 4.76
C ILE A 60 1.67 4.74 6.20
N LEU A 61 1.16 3.74 6.91
CA LEU A 61 0.57 3.92 8.24
C LEU A 61 1.58 4.40 9.29
N GLU A 62 2.80 3.85 9.25
CA GLU A 62 3.88 4.21 10.15
C GLU A 62 4.48 5.59 9.82
N TYR A 63 4.26 6.07 8.58
CA TYR A 63 4.75 7.36 8.09
C TYR A 63 3.66 8.14 7.34
N PRO A 64 2.61 8.65 8.01
CA PRO A 64 1.47 9.30 7.35
C PRO A 64 1.81 10.60 6.61
N GLN A 65 2.98 11.18 6.89
CA GLN A 65 3.52 12.37 6.21
C GLN A 65 4.35 12.02 4.97
N ALA A 66 4.71 10.76 4.78
CA ALA A 66 5.40 10.28 3.60
C ALA A 66 4.43 10.19 2.43
N LYS A 67 4.95 10.33 1.21
CA LYS A 67 4.15 10.26 -0.01
C LYS A 67 4.78 9.32 -1.01
N ILE A 68 4.04 8.31 -1.46
CA ILE A 68 4.46 7.45 -2.57
C ILE A 68 4.26 8.25 -3.87
N VAL A 69 5.34 8.79 -4.42
CA VAL A 69 5.31 9.77 -5.52
C VAL A 69 5.45 9.16 -6.90
N LYS A 70 6.03 7.96 -7.01
CA LYS A 70 6.27 7.29 -8.28
C LYS A 70 6.34 5.78 -8.07
N LEU A 71 5.80 5.04 -9.04
CA LEU A 71 5.93 3.59 -9.13
C LEU A 71 6.72 3.20 -10.37
N THR A 72 7.62 2.23 -10.23
CA THR A 72 8.03 1.32 -11.32
C THR A 72 7.29 -0.01 -11.12
N GLU A 73 7.56 -1.02 -11.95
CA GLU A 73 6.87 -2.32 -11.81
C GLU A 73 7.02 -2.95 -10.42
N GLU A 74 8.23 -2.92 -9.86
CA GLU A 74 8.58 -3.62 -8.62
C GLU A 74 8.91 -2.68 -7.45
N HIS A 75 9.02 -1.37 -7.68
CA HIS A 75 9.46 -0.43 -6.65
C HIS A 75 8.59 0.82 -6.55
N ALA A 76 8.42 1.29 -5.32
CA ALA A 76 7.83 2.60 -5.00
C ALA A 76 8.91 3.57 -4.56
N GLN A 77 8.91 4.77 -5.12
CA GLN A 77 9.71 5.90 -4.63
C GLN A 77 8.86 6.73 -3.68
N VAL A 78 9.36 6.95 -2.47
CA VAL A 78 8.63 7.61 -1.40
C VAL A 78 9.36 8.89 -1.01
N ASP A 79 8.68 10.02 -1.12
CA ASP A 79 9.12 11.30 -0.55
C ASP A 79 8.87 11.27 0.96
N VAL A 80 9.95 11.48 1.72
CA VAL A 80 9.96 11.50 3.19
C VAL A 80 10.45 12.85 3.72
N SER A 81 10.54 13.88 2.87
CA SER A 81 10.98 15.23 3.24
C SER A 81 10.14 15.87 4.36
N LYS A 82 8.87 15.47 4.47
CA LYS A 82 7.95 15.94 5.51
C LYS A 82 7.96 15.08 6.78
N CYS A 83 8.65 13.94 6.79
CA CYS A 83 8.68 13.04 7.94
C CYS A 83 9.70 13.50 8.98
N ASN A 84 9.34 13.42 10.26
CA ASN A 84 10.25 13.70 11.38
C ASN A 84 11.44 12.71 11.42
N LYS A 85 11.20 11.46 11.03
CA LYS A 85 12.20 10.39 10.95
C LYS A 85 12.12 9.73 9.59
N LYS A 86 13.27 9.40 9.03
CA LYS A 86 13.37 8.61 7.79
C LYS A 86 13.24 7.10 8.09
N PRO A 87 12.44 6.34 7.33
CA PRO A 87 12.43 4.87 7.39
C PRO A 87 13.82 4.26 7.21
N GLN A 88 14.12 3.21 7.95
CA GLN A 88 15.42 2.53 7.90
C GLN A 88 15.44 1.43 6.85
N LEU A 89 16.62 1.13 6.30
CA LEU A 89 16.81 -0.01 5.40
C LEU A 89 16.39 -1.31 6.10
N GLY A 90 15.58 -2.13 5.44
CA GLY A 90 15.04 -3.38 5.98
C GLY A 90 13.80 -3.23 6.85
N GLU A 91 13.38 -1.99 7.17
CA GLU A 91 12.15 -1.73 7.90
C GLU A 91 10.93 -2.14 7.08
N ARG A 92 9.94 -2.77 7.73
CA ARG A 92 8.67 -3.13 7.11
C ARG A 92 7.62 -2.09 7.45
N VAL A 93 6.85 -1.69 6.45
CA VAL A 93 5.77 -0.71 6.54
C VAL A 93 4.48 -1.27 5.98
N SER A 94 3.37 -0.75 6.48
CA SER A 94 2.02 -1.13 6.09
C SER A 94 1.41 -0.06 5.21
N ILE A 95 0.98 -0.42 4.01
CA ILE A 95 0.42 0.50 3.03
C ILE A 95 -1.08 0.20 2.86
N ILE A 96 -1.92 1.21 3.04
CA ILE A 96 -3.30 1.17 2.53
C ILE A 96 -3.27 1.69 1.09
N PRO A 97 -3.64 0.87 0.08
CA PRO A 97 -3.62 1.30 -1.31
C PRO A 97 -4.77 2.27 -1.60
N ASN A 98 -4.65 2.98 -2.73
CA ASN A 98 -5.74 3.85 -3.20
C ASN A 98 -7.00 3.06 -3.56
N HIS A 99 -6.81 1.93 -4.24
CA HIS A 99 -7.87 1.05 -4.71
C HIS A 99 -7.46 -0.40 -4.49
N ILE A 100 -8.14 -1.09 -3.57
CA ILE A 100 -7.71 -2.44 -3.14
C ILE A 100 -8.04 -3.53 -4.16
N CYS A 101 -9.12 -3.38 -4.92
CA CYS A 101 -9.61 -4.41 -5.84
C CYS A 101 -8.55 -4.89 -6.85
N PRO A 102 -7.89 -3.99 -7.62
CA PRO A 102 -6.87 -4.42 -8.56
C PRO A 102 -5.57 -4.87 -7.87
N CYS A 103 -5.27 -4.38 -6.67
CA CYS A 103 -4.11 -4.86 -5.90
C CYS A 103 -4.27 -6.34 -5.52
N MET A 104 -5.45 -6.71 -5.01
CA MET A 104 -5.82 -8.10 -4.67
C MET A 104 -5.78 -9.01 -5.90
N ASN A 105 -6.29 -8.53 -7.03
CA ASN A 105 -6.35 -9.27 -8.29
C ASN A 105 -4.98 -9.72 -8.82
N LEU A 106 -3.91 -8.99 -8.49
CA LEU A 106 -2.55 -9.28 -8.92
C LEU A 106 -1.82 -10.30 -8.03
N GLN A 107 -2.41 -10.70 -6.90
CA GLN A 107 -1.78 -11.64 -5.97
C GLN A 107 -2.27 -13.06 -6.22
N ASN A 108 -1.36 -14.03 -6.16
CA ASN A 108 -1.74 -15.45 -6.13
C ASN A 108 -2.36 -15.85 -4.78
N HIS A 109 -1.84 -15.25 -3.72
CA HIS A 109 -2.23 -15.54 -2.35
C HIS A 109 -2.21 -14.27 -1.53
N VAL A 110 -2.99 -14.25 -0.47
CA VAL A 110 -2.97 -13.22 0.56
C VAL A 110 -2.81 -13.85 1.93
N TRP A 111 -2.37 -13.05 2.89
CA TRP A 111 -2.30 -13.47 4.28
C TRP A 111 -3.51 -12.96 5.04
N TRP A 112 -4.34 -13.88 5.52
CA TRP A 112 -5.45 -13.59 6.41
C TRP A 112 -4.97 -13.62 7.85
N LEU A 113 -5.16 -12.51 8.56
CA LEU A 113 -4.83 -12.41 9.97
C LEU A 113 -6.10 -12.64 10.81
N SER A 114 -6.14 -13.75 11.54
CA SER A 114 -7.22 -14.08 12.46
C SER A 114 -7.18 -13.20 13.71
N SER A 115 -8.29 -13.12 14.44
CA SER A 115 -8.42 -12.32 15.67
C SER A 115 -7.49 -12.75 16.80
N ASP A 116 -7.01 -14.00 16.77
CA ASP A 116 -5.99 -14.55 17.68
C ASP A 116 -4.55 -14.23 17.24
N GLY A 117 -4.38 -13.50 16.14
CA GLY A 117 -3.08 -13.12 15.57
C GLY A 117 -2.46 -14.17 14.65
N GLN A 118 -3.14 -15.28 14.35
CA GLN A 118 -2.62 -16.28 13.43
C GLN A 118 -2.73 -15.79 11.97
N ALA A 119 -1.61 -15.84 11.23
CA ALA A 119 -1.59 -15.57 9.80
C ALA A 119 -1.75 -16.87 9.02
N THR A 120 -2.75 -16.94 8.13
CA THR A 120 -2.95 -18.06 7.21
C THR A 120 -2.89 -17.59 5.76
N GLN A 121 -2.26 -18.37 4.91
CA GLN A 121 -2.22 -18.07 3.48
C GLN A 121 -3.52 -18.52 2.82
N GLN A 122 -4.17 -17.63 2.08
CA GLN A 122 -5.41 -17.89 1.34
C GLN A 122 -5.17 -17.67 -0.15
N ALA A 123 -5.68 -18.56 -1.00
CA ALA A 123 -5.62 -18.39 -2.44
C ALA A 123 -6.55 -17.26 -2.90
N VAL A 124 -6.18 -16.54 -3.96
CA VAL A 124 -7.07 -15.59 -4.64
C VAL A 124 -7.73 -16.30 -5.81
N ASP A 125 -8.97 -16.75 -5.62
CA ASP A 125 -9.67 -17.61 -6.59
C ASP A 125 -10.09 -16.89 -7.87
N ALA A 126 -10.42 -15.60 -7.80
CA ALA A 126 -10.96 -14.81 -8.91
C ALA A 126 -9.92 -13.86 -9.51
N ARG A 127 -8.75 -14.39 -9.89
CA ARG A 127 -7.76 -13.61 -10.65
C ARG A 127 -8.30 -13.25 -12.04
N GLY A 128 -7.92 -12.06 -12.52
CA GLY A 128 -8.46 -11.33 -13.69
C GLY A 128 -8.28 -12.01 -15.05
N LEU A 129 -8.80 -13.22 -15.18
CA LEU A 129 -9.10 -13.89 -16.43
C LEU A 129 -10.42 -13.30 -16.94
N LEU A 130 -10.32 -12.36 -17.87
CA LEU A 130 -11.46 -11.98 -18.69
C LEU A 130 -11.72 -13.13 -19.67
N SER A 131 -12.96 -13.62 -19.75
CA SER A 131 -13.40 -14.62 -20.71
C SER A 131 -13.51 -14.06 -22.12
#